data_AF-A0A2V4DHS1-F1
#
_entry.id   AF-A0A2V4DHS1-F1
#
_cell.length_a   1.000
_cell.length_b   1.000
_cell.length_c   1.000
_cell.angle_alpha   90.00
_cell.angle_beta   90.00
_cell.angle_gamma   90.00
#
_symmetry.space_group_name_H-M   'P 1'
#
loop_
_entity.id
_entity.type
_entity.pdbx_description
1 polymer ?
#
loop_
_entity_poly.entity_id
_entity_poly.type
_entity_poly.pdbx_seq_one_letter_code
_entity_poly.pdbx_strand_id
1 'polypeptide(L)'
;MAQPVFMRVLDTAALLHWPLPQLTGCVVFGQREELARLSSDREMLLDGADLQWSTPSANSLEQASKVASESGDLAGLSPVDLEILALALELEATLVTDDYRLQNCCLVAGIEHQPVLTDGISERWLWQLVCSGCGAISSEQNVSKKRGEYGNCSDCGSPYNIRKK
;
A
#
# COMPACT_ATOMS: atom_id res chain seq x y z
N MET A 1 25.66 15.99 15.34
CA MET A 1 24.32 15.62 15.85
C MET A 1 23.83 14.51 14.95
N ALA A 2 23.76 13.27 15.44
CA ALA A 2 23.21 12.17 14.66
C ALA A 2 21.71 12.42 14.50
N GLN A 3 21.25 12.50 13.26
CA GLN A 3 19.82 12.60 12.98
C GLN A 3 19.15 11.33 13.53
N PRO A 4 17.93 11.39 14.10
CA PRO A 4 17.19 10.19 14.41
C PRO A 4 17.09 9.35 13.13
N VAL A 5 17.53 8.10 13.20
CA VAL A 5 17.46 7.18 12.06
C VAL A 5 15.98 6.84 11.87
N PHE A 6 15.29 7.63 11.05
CA PHE A 6 13.96 7.27 10.59
C PHE A 6 14.12 6.00 9.75
N MET A 7 13.68 4.88 10.30
CA MET A 7 13.72 3.61 9.61
C MET A 7 12.67 3.65 8.51
N ARG A 8 13.10 3.47 7.27
CA ARG A 8 12.22 3.51 6.09
C ARG A 8 12.49 2.34 5.18
N VAL A 9 11.42 1.86 4.55
CA VAL A 9 11.46 0.85 3.50
C VAL A 9 11.16 1.56 2.17
N LEU A 10 12.00 1.35 1.18
CA LEU A 10 11.90 2.05 -0.11
C LEU A 10 11.28 1.12 -1.16
N ASP A 11 10.16 1.55 -1.73
CA ASP A 11 9.55 0.91 -2.89
C ASP A 11 10.32 1.24 -4.19
N THR A 12 10.06 0.49 -5.26
CA THR A 12 10.71 0.59 -6.57
C THR A 12 10.61 2.00 -7.14
N ALA A 13 9.50 2.72 -6.90
CA ALA A 13 9.35 4.12 -7.29
C ALA A 13 10.43 5.03 -6.67
N ALA A 14 10.73 4.87 -5.38
CA ALA A 14 11.79 5.62 -4.71
C ALA A 14 13.15 5.28 -5.32
N LEU A 15 13.42 4.00 -5.54
CA LEU A 15 14.66 3.51 -6.12
C LEU A 15 14.89 4.03 -7.55
N LEU A 16 13.84 4.24 -8.33
CA LEU A 16 13.93 4.79 -9.68
C LEU A 16 14.14 6.32 -9.70
N HIS A 17 13.48 7.05 -8.80
CA HIS A 17 13.31 8.49 -8.98
C HIS A 17 14.09 9.38 -7.99
N TRP A 18 14.42 8.90 -6.79
CA TRP A 18 15.13 9.73 -5.82
C TRP A 18 16.61 9.92 -6.15
N PRO A 19 17.25 11.04 -5.77
CA PRO A 19 18.71 11.17 -5.86
C PRO A 19 19.42 10.11 -4.99
N LEU A 20 20.58 9.58 -5.42
CA LEU A 20 21.35 8.59 -4.65
C LEU A 20 21.59 8.99 -3.17
N PRO A 21 21.92 10.26 -2.84
CA PRO A 21 22.09 10.66 -1.44
C PRO A 21 20.82 10.55 -0.58
N GLN A 22 19.64 10.47 -1.21
CA GLN A 22 18.36 10.28 -0.53
C GLN A 22 17.95 8.81 -0.45
N LEU A 23 18.68 7.89 -1.09
CA LEU A 23 18.42 6.45 -1.02
C LEU A 23 19.12 5.88 0.21
N THR A 24 18.51 6.04 1.38
CA THR A 24 18.99 5.42 2.63
C THR A 24 17.86 4.64 3.29
N GLY A 25 18.10 3.42 3.74
CA GLY A 25 17.06 2.59 4.37
C GLY A 25 17.03 1.17 3.85
N CYS A 26 15.93 0.45 4.10
CA CYS A 26 15.79 -0.95 3.77
C CYS A 26 15.06 -1.16 2.44
N VAL A 27 15.42 -2.21 1.73
CA VAL A 27 14.85 -2.61 0.43
C VAL A 27 14.75 -4.14 0.37
N VAL A 28 13.85 -4.67 -0.45
CA VAL A 28 13.70 -6.12 -0.63
C VAL A 28 14.44 -6.59 -1.87
N PHE A 29 15.05 -7.77 -1.80
CA PHE A 29 15.79 -8.33 -2.94
C PHE A 29 14.93 -8.54 -4.20
N GLY A 30 13.63 -8.82 -4.04
CA GLY A 30 12.70 -8.98 -5.17
C GLY A 30 12.62 -7.76 -6.10
N GLN A 31 12.93 -6.56 -5.59
CA GLN A 31 12.93 -5.34 -6.39
C GLN A 31 14.03 -5.29 -7.46
N ARG A 32 15.12 -6.07 -7.33
CA ARG A 32 16.24 -6.02 -8.29
C ARG A 32 15.82 -6.45 -9.69
N GLU A 33 14.99 -7.47 -9.81
CA GLU A 33 14.52 -7.94 -11.13
C GLU A 33 13.62 -6.89 -11.78
N GLU A 34 12.73 -6.26 -11.02
CA GLU A 34 11.88 -5.18 -11.51
C GLU A 34 12.70 -3.97 -11.95
N LEU A 35 13.69 -3.57 -11.15
CA LEU A 35 14.59 -2.47 -11.45
C LEU A 35 15.42 -2.74 -12.70
N ALA A 36 16.02 -3.92 -12.83
CA ALA A 36 16.81 -4.30 -14.01
C ALA A 36 15.97 -4.26 -15.29
N ARG A 37 14.69 -4.64 -15.21
CA ARG A 37 13.74 -4.57 -16.34
C ARG A 37 13.35 -3.13 -16.71
N LEU A 38 13.22 -2.24 -15.73
CA LEU A 38 12.81 -0.86 -15.95
C LEU A 38 13.98 0.05 -16.35
N SER A 39 15.14 -0.12 -15.71
CA SER A 39 16.38 0.60 -16.02
C SER A 39 17.59 -0.14 -15.42
N SER A 40 18.32 -0.86 -16.28
CA SER A 40 19.58 -1.51 -15.92
C SER A 40 20.61 -0.53 -15.35
N ASP A 41 20.74 0.65 -15.97
CA ASP A 41 21.69 1.68 -15.54
C ASP A 41 21.38 2.15 -14.12
N ARG A 42 20.09 2.26 -13.79
CA ARG A 42 19.65 2.68 -12.47
C ARG A 42 19.92 1.62 -11.42
N GLU A 43 19.66 0.35 -11.74
CA GLU A 43 19.94 -0.79 -10.85
C GLU A 43 21.42 -0.83 -10.46
N MET A 44 22.33 -0.66 -11.44
CA MET A 44 23.78 -0.65 -11.19
C MET A 44 24.24 0.48 -10.26
N LEU A 45 23.54 1.62 -10.25
CA LEU A 45 23.88 2.76 -9.39
C LEU A 45 23.52 2.53 -7.92
N LEU A 46 22.62 1.58 -7.61
CA LEU A 46 22.15 1.35 -6.25
C LEU A 46 23.22 0.77 -5.33
N ASP A 47 24.23 0.11 -5.88
CA ASP A 47 25.38 -0.40 -5.10
C ASP A 47 26.21 0.75 -4.48
N GLY A 48 26.06 1.98 -4.97
CA GLY A 48 26.68 3.18 -4.39
C GLY A 48 25.81 3.92 -3.36
N ALA A 49 24.60 3.43 -3.07
CA ALA A 49 23.68 4.02 -2.10
C ALA A 49 23.73 3.30 -0.75
N ASP A 50 23.26 3.96 0.32
CA ASP A 50 23.22 3.40 1.67
C ASP A 50 21.97 2.55 1.89
N LEU A 51 21.86 1.47 1.12
CA LEU A 51 20.71 0.57 1.11
C LEU A 51 21.00 -0.74 1.83
N GLN A 52 20.07 -1.13 2.70
CA GLN A 52 20.07 -2.41 3.40
C GLN A 52 19.12 -3.37 2.68
N TRP A 53 19.69 -4.25 1.86
CA TRP A 53 18.94 -5.30 1.19
C TRP A 53 18.59 -6.41 2.17
N SER A 54 17.29 -6.72 2.29
CA SER A 54 16.76 -7.72 3.22
C SER A 54 15.67 -8.56 2.58
N THR A 55 15.31 -9.64 3.26
CA THR A 55 14.14 -10.46 2.95
C THR A 55 13.27 -10.50 4.21
N PRO A 56 11.97 -10.17 4.11
CA PRO A 56 11.08 -10.22 5.27
C PRO A 56 10.92 -11.65 5.78
N SER A 57 10.57 -11.79 7.06
CA SER A 57 10.26 -13.10 7.62
C SER A 57 8.94 -13.64 7.06
N ALA A 58 8.78 -14.98 7.09
CA ALA A 58 7.55 -15.63 6.67
C ALA A 58 6.32 -15.16 7.47
N ASN A 59 6.49 -14.88 8.77
CA ASN A 59 5.43 -14.35 9.62
C ASN A 59 5.00 -12.95 9.16
N SER A 60 5.95 -12.10 8.80
CA SER A 60 5.66 -10.76 8.27
C SER A 60 4.96 -10.81 6.90
N LEU A 61 5.30 -11.79 6.05
CA LEU A 61 4.60 -12.03 4.78
C LEU A 61 3.13 -12.45 4.99
N GLU A 62 2.87 -13.32 5.97
CA GLU A 62 1.51 -13.68 6.36
C GLU A 62 0.74 -12.46 6.89
N GLN A 63 1.39 -11.64 7.73
CA GLN A 63 0.79 -10.41 8.25
C GLN A 63 0.48 -9.40 7.13
N ALA A 64 1.42 -9.18 6.19
CA ALA A 64 1.21 -8.32 5.03
C ALA A 64 0.05 -8.80 4.16
N SER A 65 -0.04 -10.11 3.91
CA SER A 65 -1.15 -10.71 3.15
C SER A 65 -2.49 -10.48 3.83
N LYS A 66 -2.54 -10.56 5.18
CA LYS A 66 -3.73 -10.27 5.96
C LYS A 66 -4.12 -8.78 5.86
N VAL A 67 -3.16 -7.87 6.06
CA VAL A 67 -3.39 -6.42 5.92
C VAL A 67 -3.90 -6.07 4.52
N ALA A 68 -3.29 -6.63 3.48
CA ALA A 68 -3.71 -6.43 2.10
C ALA A 68 -5.11 -7.00 1.81
N SER A 69 -5.49 -8.08 2.49
CA SER A 69 -6.85 -8.61 2.39
C SER A 69 -7.86 -7.69 3.07
N GLU A 70 -7.52 -7.17 4.25
CA GLU A 70 -8.35 -6.22 5.03
C GLU A 70 -8.52 -4.87 4.32
N SER A 71 -7.49 -4.38 3.62
CA SER A 71 -7.60 -3.19 2.77
C SER A 71 -8.42 -3.43 1.49
N GLY A 72 -8.58 -4.69 1.09
CA GLY A 72 -9.25 -5.09 -0.15
C GLY A 72 -8.33 -5.02 -1.39
N ASP A 73 -7.03 -4.81 -1.20
CA ASP A 73 -6.07 -4.57 -2.28
C ASP A 73 -5.22 -5.80 -2.65
N LEU A 74 -5.27 -6.89 -1.85
CA LEU A 74 -4.47 -8.12 -2.05
C LEU A 74 -4.45 -8.62 -3.50
N ALA A 75 -5.61 -8.62 -4.17
CA ALA A 75 -5.76 -9.18 -5.52
C ALA A 75 -5.02 -8.40 -6.63
N GLY A 76 -4.43 -7.25 -6.33
CA GLY A 76 -3.51 -6.64 -7.28
C GLY A 76 -2.36 -5.93 -6.59
N LEU A 77 -1.85 -6.51 -5.51
CA LEU A 77 -0.46 -6.37 -5.13
C LEU A 77 0.31 -7.52 -5.77
N SER A 78 1.52 -7.25 -6.25
CA SER A 78 2.46 -8.25 -6.72
C SER A 78 3.13 -8.97 -5.52
N PRO A 79 3.86 -10.08 -5.76
CA PRO A 79 4.68 -10.69 -4.71
C PRO A 79 5.73 -9.72 -4.12
N VAL A 80 6.34 -8.88 -4.95
CA VAL A 80 7.33 -7.89 -4.51
C VAL A 80 6.67 -6.82 -3.63
N ASP A 81 5.49 -6.36 -4.00
CA ASP A 81 4.71 -5.41 -3.18
C ASP A 81 4.40 -5.99 -1.79
N LEU A 82 4.06 -7.27 -1.72
CA LEU A 82 3.82 -7.96 -0.44
C LEU A 82 5.10 -8.11 0.39
N GLU A 83 6.25 -8.37 -0.23
CA GLU A 83 7.55 -8.38 0.45
C GLU A 83 7.89 -7.01 1.03
N ILE A 84 7.68 -5.94 0.26
CA ILE A 84 7.92 -4.56 0.68
C ILE A 84 7.05 -4.20 1.88
N LEU A 85 5.75 -4.48 1.79
CA LEU A 85 4.81 -4.26 2.89
C LEU A 85 5.19 -5.07 4.12
N ALA A 86 5.55 -6.34 3.95
CA ALA A 86 5.98 -7.22 5.04
C ALA A 86 7.21 -6.68 5.76
N LEU A 87 8.22 -6.22 5.00
CA LEU A 87 9.43 -5.65 5.59
C LEU A 87 9.13 -4.35 6.35
N ALA A 88 8.22 -3.50 5.83
CA ALA A 88 7.81 -2.28 6.51
C ALA A 88 7.10 -2.57 7.84
N LEU A 89 6.22 -3.59 7.87
CA LEU A 89 5.54 -4.04 9.08
C LEU A 89 6.52 -4.64 10.10
N GLU A 90 7.46 -5.48 9.64
CA GLU A 90 8.45 -6.13 10.49
C GLU A 90 9.34 -5.14 11.23
N LEU A 91 9.71 -4.05 10.54
CA LEU A 91 10.62 -3.04 11.06
C LEU A 91 9.90 -1.84 11.70
N GLU A 92 8.55 -1.85 11.71
CA GLU A 92 7.73 -0.69 12.08
C GLU A 92 8.20 0.60 11.37
N ALA A 93 8.56 0.46 10.09
CA ALA A 93 9.24 1.49 9.30
C ALA A 93 8.26 2.28 8.43
N THR A 94 8.60 3.52 8.11
CA THR A 94 7.85 4.32 7.14
C THR A 94 8.01 3.72 5.74
N LEU A 95 6.90 3.38 5.08
CA LEU A 95 6.92 2.90 3.71
C LEU A 95 6.97 4.07 2.72
N VAL A 96 8.03 4.17 1.94
CA VAL A 96 8.16 5.17 0.89
C VAL A 96 7.64 4.58 -0.42
N THR A 97 6.47 5.02 -0.89
CA THR A 97 5.80 4.48 -2.09
C THR A 97 4.84 5.49 -2.71
N ASP A 98 4.69 5.45 -4.04
CA ASP A 98 3.62 6.15 -4.77
C ASP A 98 2.42 5.22 -5.09
N ASP A 99 2.46 3.94 -4.71
CA ASP A 99 1.37 3.00 -4.98
C ASP A 99 0.23 3.18 -3.97
N TYR A 100 -0.92 3.64 -4.46
CA TYR A 100 -2.13 3.85 -3.65
C TYR A 100 -2.60 2.60 -2.88
N ARG A 101 -2.36 1.39 -3.39
CA ARG A 101 -2.72 0.13 -2.73
C ARG A 101 -1.81 -0.14 -1.54
N LEU A 102 -0.51 0.09 -1.70
CA LEU A 102 0.43 -0.01 -0.59
C LEU A 102 0.15 1.06 0.48
N GLN A 103 -0.18 2.28 0.07
CA GLN A 103 -0.59 3.35 0.99
C GLN A 103 -1.88 2.99 1.74
N ASN A 104 -2.88 2.41 1.07
CA ASN A 104 -4.08 1.88 1.75
C ASN A 104 -3.74 0.80 2.79
N CYS A 105 -2.82 -0.11 2.46
CA CYS A 105 -2.36 -1.14 3.40
C CYS A 105 -1.67 -0.52 4.61
N CYS A 106 -0.83 0.51 4.42
CA CYS A 106 -0.20 1.25 5.51
C CYS A 106 -1.24 1.88 6.45
N LEU A 107 -2.28 2.52 5.88
CA LEU A 107 -3.38 3.10 6.65
C LEU A 107 -4.18 2.06 7.45
N VAL A 108 -4.35 0.84 6.92
CA VAL A 108 -5.01 -0.26 7.64
C VAL A 108 -4.12 -0.81 8.75
N ALA A 109 -2.82 -0.96 8.49
CA ALA A 109 -1.87 -1.47 9.47
C ALA A 109 -1.46 -0.44 10.54
N GLY A 110 -1.75 0.85 10.33
CA GLY A 110 -1.35 1.92 11.24
C GLY A 110 0.15 2.27 11.17
N ILE A 111 0.80 2.01 10.02
CA ILE A 111 2.18 2.43 9.76
C ILE A 111 2.21 3.69 8.89
N GLU A 112 3.23 4.53 9.08
CA GLU A 112 3.44 5.73 8.30
C GLU A 112 3.83 5.39 6.86
N HIS A 113 3.42 6.23 5.91
CA HIS A 113 3.86 6.15 4.52
C HIS A 113 4.28 7.54 4.02
N GLN A 114 5.19 7.56 3.04
CA GLN A 114 5.67 8.79 2.42
C GLN A 114 5.60 8.64 0.89
N PRO A 115 5.02 9.62 0.16
CA PRO A 115 5.03 9.58 -1.29
C PRO A 115 6.42 9.90 -1.88
N VAL A 116 6.64 9.48 -3.13
CA VAL A 116 7.92 9.69 -3.85
C VAL A 116 7.83 10.93 -4.74
N LEU A 117 6.89 10.92 -5.69
CA LEU A 117 6.64 12.00 -6.65
C LEU A 117 5.24 12.60 -6.50
N THR A 118 4.29 11.85 -5.95
CA THR A 118 2.89 12.26 -5.82
C THR A 118 2.64 13.06 -4.54
N ASP A 119 1.43 13.65 -4.42
CA ASP A 119 0.99 14.27 -3.16
C ASP A 119 0.62 13.23 -2.08
N GLY A 120 0.60 11.93 -2.41
CA GLY A 120 0.16 10.84 -1.52
C GLY A 120 -1.35 10.80 -1.27
N ILE A 121 -1.83 9.76 -0.57
CA ILE A 121 -3.22 9.72 -0.09
C ILE A 121 -3.41 10.79 0.99
N SER A 122 -4.23 11.79 0.65
CA SER A 122 -4.71 12.79 1.61
C SER A 122 -6.01 12.38 2.30
N GLU A 123 -6.83 11.52 1.68
CA GLU A 123 -8.13 11.08 2.22
C GLU A 123 -8.47 9.63 1.85
N ARG A 124 -8.95 8.85 2.84
CA ARG A 124 -9.49 7.50 2.61
C ARG A 124 -10.94 7.59 2.16
N TRP A 125 -11.23 7.10 0.94
CA TRP A 125 -12.59 7.09 0.38
C TRP A 125 -13.36 5.92 0.97
N LEU A 126 -14.11 6.17 2.04
CA LEU A 126 -15.05 5.20 2.59
C LEU A 126 -16.30 5.18 1.71
N TRP A 127 -16.67 4.01 1.21
CA TRP A 127 -17.89 3.81 0.45
C TRP A 127 -18.97 3.21 1.35
N GLN A 128 -20.20 3.70 1.22
CA GLN A 128 -21.36 3.21 1.95
C GLN A 128 -22.49 2.87 0.98
N LEU A 129 -23.27 1.84 1.30
CA LEU A 129 -24.49 1.50 0.58
C LEU A 129 -25.65 2.32 1.12
N VAL A 130 -26.26 3.10 0.23
CA VAL A 130 -27.41 3.95 0.54
C VAL A 130 -28.57 3.51 -0.33
N CYS A 131 -29.71 3.24 0.30
CA CYS A 131 -30.91 2.83 -0.42
C CYS A 131 -31.37 3.92 -1.38
N SER A 132 -31.69 3.56 -2.61
CA SER A 132 -32.21 4.47 -3.63
C SER A 132 -33.62 5.01 -3.32
N GLY A 133 -34.39 4.30 -2.50
CA GLY A 133 -35.76 4.67 -2.13
C GLY A 133 -35.82 5.47 -0.82
N CYS A 134 -35.57 4.81 0.31
CA CYS A 134 -35.74 5.43 1.64
C CYS A 134 -34.49 6.14 2.18
N GLY A 135 -33.34 6.00 1.52
CA GLY A 135 -32.07 6.58 1.97
C GLY A 135 -31.41 5.87 3.16
N ALA A 136 -31.93 4.71 3.60
CA ALA A 136 -31.31 3.91 4.65
C ALA A 136 -29.87 3.50 4.27
N ILE A 137 -28.97 3.54 5.26
CA ILE A 137 -27.57 3.15 5.09
C ILE A 137 -27.44 1.69 5.55
N SER A 138 -26.86 0.83 4.71
CA SER A 138 -26.62 -0.57 5.07
C SER A 138 -25.58 -0.68 6.20
N SER A 139 -25.75 -1.67 7.07
CA SER A 139 -24.76 -2.03 8.09
C SER A 139 -23.51 -2.72 7.53
N GLU A 140 -23.51 -3.06 6.24
CA GLU A 140 -22.37 -3.68 5.56
C GLU A 140 -21.17 -2.73 5.54
N GLN A 141 -20.08 -3.13 6.19
CA GLN A 141 -18.82 -2.39 6.19
C GLN A 141 -17.89 -3.00 5.13
N ASN A 142 -17.10 -2.18 4.42
CA ASN A 142 -16.21 -2.57 3.31
C ASN A 142 -16.91 -2.89 1.99
N VAL A 143 -17.65 -1.93 1.47
CA VAL A 143 -18.30 -2.00 0.16
C VAL A 143 -17.33 -1.50 -0.91
N SER A 144 -17.17 -2.22 -2.02
CA SER A 144 -16.31 -1.79 -3.14
C SER A 144 -17.12 -1.64 -4.43
N LYS A 145 -16.73 -0.69 -5.29
CA LYS A 145 -17.35 -0.49 -6.62
C LYS A 145 -17.29 -1.73 -7.53
N LYS A 146 -16.43 -2.71 -7.24
CA LYS A 146 -16.24 -3.92 -8.04
C LYS A 146 -17.32 -4.99 -7.81
N ARG A 147 -18.01 -4.98 -6.67
CA ARG A 147 -19.17 -5.87 -6.45
C ARG A 147 -20.36 -5.28 -7.21
N GLY A 148 -20.66 -5.81 -8.40
CA GLY A 148 -21.71 -5.25 -9.28
C GLY A 148 -23.14 -5.31 -8.72
N GLU A 149 -23.40 -6.14 -7.71
CA GLU A 149 -24.71 -6.26 -7.07
C GLU A 149 -24.61 -5.99 -5.57
N TYR A 150 -25.33 -4.96 -5.12
CA TYR A 150 -25.31 -4.49 -3.73
C TYR A 150 -26.56 -4.90 -2.92
N GLY A 151 -27.42 -5.71 -3.52
CA GLY A 151 -28.67 -6.16 -2.91
C GLY A 151 -29.74 -5.07 -2.79
N ASN A 152 -30.84 -5.45 -2.13
CA ASN A 152 -32.01 -4.60 -1.89
C ASN A 152 -32.12 -4.23 -0.41
N CYS A 153 -32.68 -3.05 -0.14
CA CYS A 153 -32.90 -2.55 1.20
C CYS A 153 -33.89 -3.42 1.98
N SER A 154 -33.54 -3.77 3.22
CA SER A 154 -34.40 -4.51 4.14
C SER A 154 -35.67 -3.76 4.52
N ASP A 155 -35.63 -2.43 4.46
CA ASP A 155 -36.71 -1.58 4.99
C ASP A 155 -37.76 -1.24 3.93
N CYS A 156 -37.35 -1.06 2.67
CA CYS A 156 -38.26 -0.66 1.59
C CYS A 156 -38.12 -1.46 0.28
N GLY A 157 -37.22 -2.44 0.22
CA GLY A 157 -37.03 -3.32 -0.94
C GLY A 157 -36.36 -2.67 -2.17
N SER A 158 -36.07 -1.36 -2.15
CA SER A 158 -35.39 -0.68 -3.25
C SER A 158 -33.88 -1.02 -3.28
N PRO A 159 -33.22 -1.01 -4.46
CA PRO A 159 -31.82 -1.38 -4.57
C PRO A 159 -30.91 -0.39 -3.83
N TYR A 160 -29.80 -0.90 -3.30
CA TYR A 160 -28.72 -0.08 -2.74
C TYR A 160 -27.84 0.51 -3.85
N ASN A 161 -27.42 1.76 -3.65
CA ASN A 161 -26.42 2.44 -4.45
C ASN A 161 -25.18 2.75 -3.61
N ILE A 162 -24.01 2.73 -4.23
CA ILE A 162 -22.77 3.11 -3.56
C ILE A 162 -22.61 4.64 -3.54
N ARG A 163 -22.27 5.20 -2.37
CA ARG A 163 -21.95 6.63 -2.21
C ARG A 163 -20.64 6.81 -1.46
N LYS A 164 -19.95 7.92 -1.74
CA LYS A 164 -18.97 8.51 -0.82
C LYS A 164 -19.59 8.64 0.56
N LYS A 165 -18.84 8.26 1.59
CA LYS A 165 -18.99 8.87 2.90
C LYS A 165 -18.34 10.24 2.92
#